data_AF-A0A938P9R5-F1
#
_entry.id   AF-A0A938P9R5-F1
#
_cell.length_a   1.000
_cell.length_b   1.000
_cell.length_c   1.000
_cell.angle_alpha   90.00
_cell.angle_beta   90.00
_cell.angle_gamma   90.00
#
_symmetry.space_group_name_H-M   'P 1'
#
loop_
_entity.id
_entity.type
_entity.pdbx_description
1 polymer ?
#
loop_
_entity_poly.entity_id
_entity_poly.type
_entity_poly.pdbx_seq_one_letter_code
_entity_poly.pdbx_strand_id
1 'polypeptide(L)'
;MPRKMDMSLFGGMTYTHSGRTGVRSLTWTTFMPVTCCNSSANIPLCVGSRCWTITNARPLRGGTRPRNRSKASSPPAEAPKRSTLAYANSHRPWQLYQGVFEQLLGRCQTLAAERRRPFRFKNPLRVIDSTVIDLCLEVFDWAKYRRTKGAIKLHLQLQDCGCLPCWALVTEGRTHDVRVAQGLSFDPGTIVVMDRAYTDYGMFGRWDAEGVFFVTRMKANAQYEVIHSLPGGGGAFRGEEWIRLTGVAAKGCTCILRRIRIWDAENEREIVLLTNQRSLAATTIGRIYRYRWQIELFFKALKQNLRIKTFVGTSENAVKTQVWTALIAILLLKFMQIKSSWQWSLSNLAAMLRFNLLTYRDLWEWLNDPYGVPIREPEPVQLTLTL
;
A
#
# COMPACT_ATOMS: atom_id res chain seq x y z
N MET A 1 5.63 -45.76 -11.93
CA MET A 1 5.05 -46.18 -10.63
C MET A 1 4.73 -45.01 -9.71
N PRO A 2 3.78 -44.11 -10.03
CA PRO A 2 3.73 -42.76 -9.48
C PRO A 2 2.45 -42.49 -8.65
N ARG A 3 2.40 -41.34 -7.95
CA ARG A 3 1.30 -40.34 -7.93
C ARG A 3 1.57 -39.35 -6.78
N LYS A 4 1.90 -38.09 -7.07
CA LYS A 4 0.97 -36.96 -7.31
C LYS A 4 0.07 -36.66 -6.10
N MET A 5 0.27 -35.49 -5.50
CA MET A 5 -0.80 -34.60 -5.03
C MET A 5 -0.34 -33.20 -5.47
N ASP A 6 -0.55 -32.81 -6.73
CA ASP A 6 -1.73 -32.12 -7.27
C ASP A 6 -2.25 -30.97 -6.40
N MET A 7 -1.98 -29.76 -6.88
CA MET A 7 -2.76 -28.54 -6.68
C MET A 7 -4.09 -28.65 -7.45
N SER A 8 -5.21 -28.36 -6.80
CA SER A 8 -6.40 -27.67 -7.38
C SER A 8 -7.34 -27.33 -6.22
N LEU A 9 -7.62 -26.05 -5.90
CA LEU A 9 -8.48 -25.04 -6.54
C LEU A 9 -9.99 -25.31 -6.42
N PHE A 10 -10.71 -24.18 -6.23
CA PHE A 10 -12.16 -23.98 -6.10
C PHE A 10 -12.73 -24.29 -4.70
N GLY A 11 -13.37 -23.37 -3.99
CA GLY A 11 -14.30 -22.35 -4.48
C GLY A 11 -15.68 -22.76 -3.98
N GLY A 12 -16.13 -22.16 -2.88
CA GLY A 12 -17.41 -22.51 -2.27
C GLY A 12 -17.77 -21.59 -1.13
N MET A 13 -18.20 -20.37 -1.46
CA MET A 13 -19.09 -19.64 -0.56
C MET A 13 -20.43 -20.38 -0.54
N THR A 14 -20.84 -20.87 0.62
CA THR A 14 -22.23 -21.20 0.90
C THR A 14 -22.73 -20.24 1.97
N TYR A 15 -23.69 -19.39 1.59
CA TYR A 15 -24.50 -18.66 2.55
C TYR A 15 -25.52 -19.62 3.13
N THR A 16 -25.62 -19.69 4.46
CA THR A 16 -26.85 -20.15 5.12
C THR A 16 -27.23 -19.21 6.25
N HIS A 17 -28.51 -18.88 6.19
CA HIS A 17 -29.27 -17.92 6.96
C HIS A 17 -29.53 -18.45 8.39
N SER A 18 -29.65 -17.52 9.35
CA SER A 18 -30.37 -17.63 10.63
C SER A 18 -30.75 -19.04 11.13
N GLY A 19 -30.06 -19.52 12.18
CA GLY A 19 -30.55 -20.64 12.97
C GLY A 19 -29.67 -20.92 14.20
N ARG A 20 -30.22 -20.70 15.40
CA ARG A 20 -29.64 -21.17 16.66
C ARG A 20 -29.67 -22.70 16.69
N THR A 21 -28.52 -23.36 16.77
CA THR A 21 -28.40 -24.68 17.42
C THR A 21 -26.95 -24.89 17.86
N GLY A 22 -26.77 -25.21 19.14
CA GLY A 22 -25.48 -25.58 19.71
C GLY A 22 -25.25 -27.08 19.60
N VAL A 23 -24.04 -27.47 19.22
CA VAL A 23 -23.53 -28.83 19.39
C VAL A 23 -22.09 -28.75 19.90
N ARG A 24 -21.80 -29.46 21.00
CA ARG A 24 -20.46 -29.69 21.53
C ARG A 24 -19.80 -30.82 20.74
N SER A 25 -18.56 -30.66 20.29
CA SER A 25 -17.69 -31.81 19.96
C SER A 25 -16.43 -31.78 20.82
N LEU A 26 -16.07 -32.96 21.35
CA LEU A 26 -14.85 -33.23 22.09
C LEU A 26 -13.78 -33.72 21.11
N THR A 27 -12.59 -33.11 21.14
CA THR A 27 -11.33 -33.76 20.73
C THR A 27 -10.25 -33.45 21.76
N TRP A 28 -9.85 -34.49 22.49
CA TRP A 28 -8.56 -34.63 23.18
C TRP A 28 -7.50 -34.81 22.07
N THR A 29 -6.36 -34.12 21.99
CA THR A 29 -5.20 -34.20 22.89
C THR A 29 -4.21 -33.07 22.53
N THR A 30 -4.42 -31.89 23.11
CA THR A 30 -3.44 -30.83 23.42
C THR A 30 -4.24 -29.80 24.22
N PHE A 31 -3.94 -29.61 25.50
CA PHE A 31 -4.70 -28.73 26.38
C PHE A 31 -4.56 -27.25 25.96
N MET A 32 -5.38 -26.80 25.01
CA MET A 32 -5.66 -25.40 24.71
C MET A 32 -7.17 -25.25 24.41
N PRO A 33 -8.00 -24.78 25.34
CA PRO A 33 -9.37 -24.40 25.03
C PRO A 33 -9.37 -23.03 24.34
N VAL A 34 -9.61 -23.01 23.02
CA VAL A 34 -10.01 -21.80 22.30
C VAL A 34 -11.49 -21.58 22.57
N THR A 35 -11.83 -20.65 23.46
CA THR A 35 -13.20 -20.11 23.49
C THR A 35 -13.35 -19.10 22.36
N CYS A 36 -14.19 -19.41 21.37
CA CYS A 36 -14.78 -18.42 20.46
C CYS A 36 -15.26 -17.23 21.29
N CYS A 37 -14.65 -16.06 21.04
CA CYS A 37 -15.23 -14.81 21.49
C CYS A 37 -16.52 -14.64 20.68
N ASN A 38 -17.68 -14.80 21.33
CA ASN A 38 -18.95 -14.44 20.73
C ASN A 38 -18.84 -12.95 20.37
N SER A 39 -18.61 -12.67 19.09
CA SER A 39 -18.67 -11.34 18.50
C SER A 39 -20.14 -10.96 18.33
N SER A 40 -20.87 -10.81 19.44
CA SER A 40 -22.01 -9.90 19.45
C SER A 40 -21.44 -8.50 19.43
N ALA A 41 -21.71 -7.77 18.35
CA ALA A 41 -21.30 -6.39 18.10
C ALA A 41 -21.07 -5.58 19.39
N ASN A 42 -19.86 -5.02 19.53
CA ASN A 42 -19.58 -3.99 20.52
C ASN A 42 -20.38 -2.73 20.15
N ILE A 43 -21.68 -2.73 20.45
CA ILE A 43 -22.50 -1.53 20.46
C ILE A 43 -22.02 -0.73 21.69
N PRO A 44 -21.47 0.48 21.51
CA PRO A 44 -21.13 1.32 22.66
C PRO A 44 -22.42 1.57 23.45
N LEU A 45 -22.40 1.26 24.75
CA LEU A 45 -23.52 1.60 25.62
C LEU A 45 -23.43 3.10 25.86
N CYS A 46 -24.33 3.87 25.25
CA CYS A 46 -24.38 5.31 25.40
C CYS A 46 -25.55 5.68 26.32
N VAL A 47 -25.24 6.39 27.41
CA VAL A 47 -26.24 6.99 28.31
C VAL A 47 -25.97 8.49 28.30
N GLY A 48 -26.85 9.25 27.66
CA GLY A 48 -26.65 10.68 27.40
C GLY A 48 -25.43 10.94 26.49
N SER A 49 -24.59 11.91 26.86
CA SER A 49 -23.37 12.28 26.12
C SER A 49 -22.17 11.36 26.34
N ARG A 50 -22.31 10.30 27.15
CA ARG A 50 -21.21 9.40 27.53
C ARG A 50 -21.40 8.02 26.93
N CYS A 51 -20.40 7.58 26.16
CA CYS A 51 -20.36 6.25 25.56
C CYS A 51 -19.22 5.42 26.16
N TRP A 52 -19.52 4.17 26.53
CA TRP A 52 -18.54 3.23 27.07
C TRP A 52 -18.26 2.13 26.05
N THR A 53 -16.98 1.80 25.87
CA THR A 53 -16.57 0.54 25.24
C THR A 53 -16.18 -0.43 26.36
N ILE A 54 -16.95 -1.50 26.52
CA ILE A 54 -16.59 -2.60 27.41
C ILE A 54 -15.65 -3.51 26.60
N THR A 55 -14.36 -3.22 26.60
CA THR A 55 -13.36 -4.19 26.15
C THR A 55 -13.18 -5.22 27.26
N ASN A 56 -13.75 -6.41 27.07
CA ASN A 56 -13.42 -7.55 27.92
C ASN A 56 -11.99 -8.00 27.62
N ALA A 57 -10.98 -7.41 28.25
CA ALA A 57 -9.66 -8.01 28.33
C ALA A 57 -9.70 -9.11 29.40
N ARG A 58 -9.50 -10.38 29.00
CA ARG A 58 -9.26 -11.48 29.96
C ARG A 58 -7.75 -11.59 30.19
N PRO A 59 -7.26 -11.54 31.44
CA PRO A 59 -5.96 -12.09 31.76
C PRO A 59 -6.06 -13.63 31.69
N LEU A 60 -5.15 -14.27 30.96
CA LEU A 60 -4.95 -15.71 31.07
C LEU A 60 -3.94 -15.97 32.19
N ARG A 61 -4.44 -16.19 33.41
CA ARG A 61 -3.75 -16.98 34.44
C ARG A 61 -4.76 -17.97 35.01
N GLY A 62 -4.33 -19.22 35.12
CA GLY A 62 -5.15 -20.30 35.64
C GLY A 62 -5.63 -19.99 37.06
N GLY A 63 -6.90 -20.32 37.30
CA GLY A 63 -7.39 -20.59 38.66
C GLY A 63 -7.60 -19.39 39.57
N THR A 64 -8.46 -18.44 39.20
CA THR A 64 -9.48 -17.80 40.06
C THR A 64 -10.14 -16.69 39.27
N ARG A 65 -11.45 -16.49 39.46
CA ARG A 65 -12.25 -15.49 38.75
C ARG A 65 -12.22 -14.20 39.59
N PRO A 66 -11.46 -13.14 39.25
CA PRO A 66 -11.56 -11.88 39.98
C PRO A 66 -12.92 -11.24 39.65
N ARG A 67 -13.70 -10.86 40.67
CA ARG A 67 -15.00 -10.17 40.49
C ARG A 67 -14.85 -8.72 40.05
N ASN A 68 -13.66 -8.13 40.13
CA ASN A 68 -13.45 -6.71 39.90
C ASN A 68 -12.99 -6.41 38.48
N ARG A 69 -13.81 -5.64 37.76
CA ARG A 69 -13.48 -5.02 36.47
C ARG A 69 -12.66 -3.76 36.76
N SER A 70 -11.41 -3.70 36.33
CA SER A 70 -10.64 -2.45 36.31
C SER A 70 -10.99 -1.66 35.03
N LYS A 71 -11.34 -0.37 35.19
CA LYS A 71 -11.53 0.55 34.06
C LYS A 71 -10.15 0.94 33.53
N ALA A 72 -9.96 0.85 32.21
CA ALA A 72 -8.69 1.17 31.55
C ALA A 72 -8.28 2.66 31.60
N SER A 73 -9.13 3.54 32.15
CA SER A 73 -8.79 4.93 32.46
C SER A 73 -9.74 5.48 33.54
N SER A 74 -9.17 6.21 34.51
CA SER A 74 -9.88 7.00 35.52
C SER A 74 -9.22 8.39 35.62
N PRO A 75 -9.94 9.48 35.29
CA PRO A 75 -11.29 9.49 34.72
C PRO A 75 -11.29 8.92 33.28
N PRO A 76 -12.39 8.30 32.84
CA PRO A 76 -12.54 7.89 31.45
C PRO A 76 -12.43 9.13 30.57
N ALA A 77 -11.51 9.13 29.61
CA ALA A 77 -11.41 10.21 28.64
C ALA A 77 -12.80 10.42 28.00
N GLU A 78 -13.37 11.62 28.13
CA GLU A 78 -14.64 11.94 27.48
C GLU A 78 -14.44 11.78 25.96
N ALA A 79 -15.28 10.94 25.35
CA ALA A 79 -15.26 10.77 23.91
C ALA A 79 -15.53 12.14 23.26
N PRO A 80 -14.69 12.59 22.30
CA PRO A 80 -14.91 13.88 21.65
C PRO A 80 -16.30 13.91 21.00
N LYS A 81 -17.00 15.05 21.13
CA LYS A 81 -18.33 15.24 20.53
C LYS A 81 -18.23 15.06 19.01
N ARG A 82 -19.25 14.45 18.38
CA ARG A 82 -19.28 14.23 16.92
C ARG A 82 -19.04 15.52 16.11
N SER A 83 -19.55 16.64 16.63
CA SER A 83 -19.34 17.98 16.05
C SER A 83 -17.87 18.43 16.08
N THR A 84 -17.08 18.01 17.08
CA THR A 84 -15.66 18.36 17.20
C THR A 84 -14.82 17.76 16.09
N LEU A 85 -15.06 16.50 15.71
CA LEU A 85 -14.34 15.86 14.60
C LEU A 85 -14.72 16.44 13.25
N ALA A 86 -16.02 16.68 13.02
CA ALA A 86 -16.50 17.33 11.80
C ALA A 86 -15.91 18.75 11.67
N TYR A 87 -15.94 19.52 12.75
CA TYR A 87 -15.32 20.85 12.80
C TYR A 87 -13.82 20.79 12.48
N ALA A 88 -13.07 19.89 13.13
CA ALA A 88 -11.64 19.72 12.87
C ALA A 88 -11.36 19.33 11.41
N ASN A 89 -12.12 18.39 10.85
CA ASN A 89 -11.99 17.96 9.45
C ASN A 89 -12.38 19.04 8.43
N SER A 90 -13.16 20.05 8.83
CA SER A 90 -13.50 21.18 7.96
C SER A 90 -12.48 22.31 8.04
N HIS A 91 -11.90 22.56 9.21
CA HIS A 91 -11.06 23.75 9.46
C HIS A 91 -9.55 23.47 9.43
N ARG A 92 -9.11 22.24 9.70
CA ARG A 92 -7.68 21.91 9.65
C ARG A 92 -7.26 21.65 8.21
N PRO A 93 -6.31 22.41 7.64
CA PRO A 93 -5.90 22.22 6.26
C PRO A 93 -5.26 20.84 6.08
N TRP A 94 -5.72 20.08 5.09
CA TRP A 94 -5.16 18.76 4.75
C TRP A 94 -3.66 18.84 4.42
N GLN A 95 -3.17 19.99 3.96
CA GLN A 95 -1.76 20.28 3.67
C GLN A 95 -0.85 20.10 4.89
N LEU A 96 -1.38 20.27 6.11
CA LEU A 96 -0.64 19.97 7.33
C LEU A 96 -0.21 18.50 7.36
N TYR A 97 -1.12 17.58 7.01
CA TYR A 97 -0.84 16.15 6.99
C TYR A 97 0.10 15.78 5.83
N GLN A 98 -0.02 16.47 4.70
CA GLN A 98 0.96 16.34 3.62
C GLN A 98 2.38 16.73 4.09
N GLY A 99 2.53 17.87 4.77
CA GLY A 99 3.82 18.30 5.29
C GLY A 99 4.41 17.32 6.31
N VAL A 100 3.58 16.73 7.18
CA VAL A 100 4.02 15.66 8.10
C VAL A 100 4.47 14.43 7.33
N PHE A 101 3.74 14.03 6.29
CA PHE A 101 4.12 12.91 5.42
C PHE A 101 5.47 13.15 4.76
N GLU A 102 5.69 14.33 4.18
CA GLU A 102 6.95 14.69 3.50
C GLU A 102 8.15 14.69 4.46
N GLN A 103 7.99 15.23 5.67
CA GLN A 103 9.04 15.19 6.70
C GLN A 103 9.36 13.76 7.16
N LEU A 104 8.33 12.95 7.43
CA LEU A 104 8.51 11.56 7.80
C LEU A 104 9.17 10.77 6.67
N LEU A 105 8.81 11.09 5.42
CA LEU A 105 9.35 10.46 4.24
C LEU A 105 10.85 10.70 4.11
N GLY A 106 11.32 11.94 4.27
CA GLY A 106 12.76 12.24 4.24
C GLY A 106 13.56 11.42 5.26
N ARG A 107 13.03 11.23 6.47
CA ARG A 107 13.64 10.37 7.50
C ARG A 107 13.69 8.90 7.08
N CYS A 108 12.58 8.38 6.53
CA CYS A 108 12.50 6.99 6.07
C CYS A 108 13.44 6.73 4.88
N GLN A 109 13.58 7.70 3.97
CA GLN A 109 14.46 7.59 2.81
C GLN A 109 15.93 7.57 3.23
N THR A 110 16.30 8.38 4.21
CA THR A 110 17.66 8.38 4.78
C THR A 110 18.00 7.00 5.35
N LEU A 111 17.10 6.42 6.14
CA LEU A 111 17.26 5.06 6.68
C LEU A 111 17.30 3.98 5.58
N ALA A 112 16.47 4.13 4.54
CA ALA A 112 16.40 3.17 3.44
C ALA A 112 17.61 3.24 2.50
N ALA A 113 18.39 4.32 2.52
CA ALA A 113 19.60 4.45 1.70
C ALA A 113 20.67 3.41 2.04
N GLU A 114 20.72 2.96 3.29
CA GLU A 114 21.63 1.91 3.77
C GLU A 114 21.18 0.50 3.35
N ARG A 115 19.94 0.34 2.88
CA ARG A 115 19.41 -0.97 2.50
C ARG A 115 19.93 -1.40 1.14
N ARG A 116 20.15 -2.71 1.00
CA ARG A 116 20.56 -3.33 -0.26
C ARG A 116 19.50 -3.11 -1.33
N ARG A 117 19.90 -2.54 -2.45
CA ARG A 117 19.05 -2.32 -3.62
C ARG A 117 18.72 -3.64 -4.32
N PRO A 118 17.52 -3.76 -4.94
CA PRO A 118 17.12 -4.96 -5.67
C PRO A 118 17.93 -5.17 -6.96
N PHE A 119 18.50 -4.09 -7.51
CA PHE A 119 19.31 -4.11 -8.72
C PHE A 119 20.75 -3.66 -8.45
N ARG A 120 21.68 -4.15 -9.29
CA ARG A 120 23.12 -3.84 -9.18
C ARG A 120 23.53 -2.56 -9.92
N PHE A 121 22.69 -2.01 -10.79
CA PHE A 121 22.99 -0.76 -11.48
C PHE A 121 22.87 0.44 -10.55
N LYS A 122 23.59 1.52 -10.86
CA LYS A 122 23.64 2.73 -10.03
C LYS A 122 22.46 3.68 -10.25
N ASN A 123 21.85 3.66 -11.44
CA ASN A 123 20.72 4.51 -11.82
C ASN A 123 19.57 4.46 -10.79
N PRO A 124 19.02 5.59 -10.32
CA PRO A 124 17.81 5.60 -9.49
C PRO A 124 16.64 4.97 -10.23
N LEU A 125 15.85 4.14 -9.55
CA LEU A 125 14.68 3.51 -10.15
C LEU A 125 13.40 4.06 -9.52
N ARG A 126 12.51 4.57 -10.35
CA ARG A 126 11.23 5.16 -9.95
C ARG A 126 10.09 4.39 -10.59
N VAL A 127 9.15 3.90 -9.78
CA VAL A 127 7.96 3.21 -10.26
C VAL A 127 6.77 4.15 -10.09
N ILE A 128 6.02 4.43 -11.16
CA ILE A 128 4.86 5.32 -11.15
C ILE A 128 3.62 4.52 -11.48
N ASP A 129 2.59 4.71 -10.66
CA ASP A 129 1.26 4.18 -10.91
C ASP A 129 0.22 4.96 -10.09
N SER A 130 -1.05 4.78 -10.43
CA SER A 130 -2.16 5.43 -9.75
C SER A 130 -3.19 4.41 -9.31
N THR A 131 -3.95 4.77 -8.27
CA THR A 131 -5.03 3.93 -7.79
C THR A 131 -6.29 4.76 -7.58
N VAL A 132 -7.41 4.21 -8.04
CA VAL A 132 -8.73 4.81 -7.85
C VAL A 132 -9.30 4.35 -6.51
N ILE A 133 -9.85 5.30 -5.76
CA ILE A 133 -10.61 5.06 -4.54
C ILE A 133 -12.05 5.51 -4.81
N ASP A 134 -12.94 4.53 -4.86
CA ASP A 134 -14.35 4.76 -5.18
C ASP A 134 -15.06 5.52 -4.04
N LEU A 135 -15.92 6.45 -4.42
CA LEU A 135 -16.76 7.27 -3.54
C LEU A 135 -18.22 7.20 -3.99
N CYS A 136 -19.15 7.39 -3.06
CA CYS A 136 -20.57 7.51 -3.41
C CYS A 136 -20.83 8.92 -3.98
N LEU A 137 -21.25 9.04 -5.25
CA LEU A 137 -21.41 10.35 -5.87
C LEU A 137 -22.47 11.22 -5.19
N GLU A 138 -23.52 10.62 -4.63
CA GLU A 138 -24.59 11.31 -3.89
C GLU A 138 -24.10 11.98 -2.61
N VAL A 139 -23.03 11.44 -2.02
CA VAL A 139 -22.44 11.93 -0.76
C VAL A 139 -21.21 12.80 -1.02
N PHE A 140 -20.58 12.67 -2.19
CA PHE A 140 -19.32 13.30 -2.59
C PHE A 140 -19.46 13.91 -4.00
N ASP A 141 -20.25 14.97 -4.11
CA ASP A 141 -20.61 15.67 -5.37
C ASP A 141 -19.41 16.32 -6.09
N TRP A 142 -18.39 16.73 -5.33
CA TRP A 142 -17.13 17.27 -5.84
C TRP A 142 -16.23 16.21 -6.50
N ALA A 143 -16.33 14.93 -6.10
CA ALA A 143 -15.39 13.89 -6.51
C ALA A 143 -15.83 13.17 -7.80
N LYS A 144 -16.04 13.89 -8.90
CA LYS A 144 -16.64 13.33 -10.13
C LYS A 144 -15.69 12.32 -10.80
N TYR A 145 -16.21 11.15 -11.21
CA TYR A 145 -15.47 10.16 -12.02
C TYR A 145 -16.27 9.70 -13.25
N ARG A 146 -17.45 9.10 -13.04
CA ARG A 146 -18.41 8.71 -14.08
C ARG A 146 -19.81 9.27 -13.74
N ARG A 147 -20.77 9.16 -14.67
CA ARG A 147 -22.14 9.71 -14.50
C ARG A 147 -22.79 9.36 -13.15
N THR A 148 -22.57 8.15 -12.64
CA THR A 148 -23.19 7.64 -11.41
C THR A 148 -22.20 7.33 -10.28
N LYS A 149 -20.89 7.56 -10.49
CA LYS A 149 -19.84 7.17 -9.53
C LYS A 149 -18.89 8.32 -9.27
N GLY A 150 -18.68 8.61 -7.99
CA GLY A 150 -17.62 9.48 -7.54
C GLY A 150 -16.35 8.68 -7.34
N ALA A 151 -15.19 9.29 -7.54
CA ALA A 151 -13.93 8.72 -7.13
C ALA A 151 -12.86 9.80 -7.03
N ILE A 152 -11.89 9.54 -6.16
CA ILE A 152 -10.59 10.22 -6.20
C ILE A 152 -9.55 9.26 -6.73
N LYS A 153 -8.45 9.83 -7.23
CA LYS A 153 -7.31 9.09 -7.70
C LYS A 153 -6.07 9.49 -6.90
N LEU A 154 -5.37 8.50 -6.38
CA LEU A 154 -4.11 8.66 -5.70
C LEU A 154 -2.99 8.22 -6.65
N HIS A 155 -2.18 9.15 -7.09
CA HIS A 155 -0.96 8.91 -7.88
C HIS A 155 0.20 8.77 -6.91
N LEU A 156 0.99 7.71 -7.07
CA LEU A 156 2.18 7.48 -6.26
C LEU A 156 3.39 7.23 -7.14
N GLN A 157 4.53 7.64 -6.63
CA GLN A 157 5.83 7.23 -7.11
C GLN A 157 6.51 6.45 -5.99
N LEU A 158 7.01 5.24 -6.29
CA LEU A 158 7.85 4.49 -5.38
C LEU A 158 9.31 4.53 -5.81
N GLN A 159 10.19 4.49 -4.84
CA GLN A 159 11.62 4.27 -5.04
C GLN A 159 11.99 2.79 -4.83
N ASP A 160 13.11 2.36 -5.41
CA ASP A 160 13.58 0.99 -5.27
C ASP A 160 14.18 0.68 -3.90
N CYS A 161 14.82 1.65 -3.24
CA CYS A 161 15.31 1.51 -1.87
C CYS A 161 14.15 1.38 -0.86
N GLY A 162 13.85 0.15 -0.44
CA GLY A 162 12.83 -0.14 0.58
C GLY A 162 11.37 -0.13 0.09
N CYS A 163 11.13 0.01 -1.22
CA CYS A 163 9.78 0.19 -1.79
C CYS A 163 8.99 1.31 -1.08
N LEU A 164 9.67 2.41 -0.75
CA LEU A 164 9.05 3.56 -0.08
C LEU A 164 8.39 4.48 -1.11
N PRO A 165 7.25 5.11 -0.78
CA PRO A 165 6.75 6.22 -1.59
C PRO A 165 7.80 7.32 -1.60
N CYS A 166 7.97 8.03 -2.72
CA CYS A 166 8.81 9.23 -2.79
C CYS A 166 8.02 10.47 -3.22
N TRP A 167 6.84 10.27 -3.78
CA TRP A 167 5.92 11.34 -4.15
C TRP A 167 4.48 10.81 -4.16
N ALA A 168 3.53 11.69 -3.84
CA ALA A 168 2.11 11.38 -3.81
C ALA A 168 1.27 12.59 -4.23
N LEU A 169 0.21 12.35 -5.00
CA LEU A 169 -0.76 13.37 -5.39
C LEU A 169 -2.17 12.80 -5.39
N VAL A 170 -3.10 13.53 -4.78
CA VAL A 170 -4.53 13.21 -4.81
C VAL A 170 -5.21 14.12 -5.83
N THR A 171 -5.83 13.52 -6.84
CA THR A 171 -6.63 14.23 -7.85
C THR A 171 -8.05 13.71 -7.89
N GLU A 172 -8.93 14.39 -8.62
CA GLU A 172 -10.22 13.85 -9.03
C GLU A 172 -10.06 12.57 -9.87
N GLY A 173 -11.09 11.72 -9.86
CA GLY A 173 -11.06 10.45 -10.59
C GLY A 173 -10.96 10.60 -12.11
N ARG A 174 -11.43 11.71 -12.69
CA ARG A 174 -11.40 11.95 -14.15
C ARG A 174 -10.02 12.30 -14.69
N THR A 175 -9.09 12.70 -13.83
CA THR A 175 -7.75 13.10 -14.27
C THR A 175 -7.03 11.93 -14.93
N HIS A 176 -6.63 12.12 -16.18
CA HIS A 176 -5.86 11.13 -16.92
C HIS A 176 -4.44 11.00 -16.35
N ASP A 177 -3.98 9.77 -16.17
CA ASP A 177 -2.69 9.47 -15.53
C ASP A 177 -1.50 10.06 -16.29
N VAL A 178 -1.59 10.08 -17.62
CA VAL A 178 -0.59 10.69 -18.50
C VAL A 178 -0.39 12.19 -18.22
N ARG A 179 -1.45 12.94 -17.89
CA ARG A 179 -1.34 14.39 -17.60
C ARG A 179 -0.54 14.64 -16.32
N VAL A 180 -0.69 13.75 -15.33
CA VAL A 180 0.07 13.84 -14.09
C VAL A 180 1.54 13.52 -14.36
N ALA A 181 1.83 12.46 -15.12
CA ALA A 181 3.20 12.10 -15.46
C ALA A 181 3.91 13.17 -16.31
N GLN A 182 3.18 13.89 -17.18
CA GLN A 182 3.75 14.98 -17.98
C GLN A 182 4.33 16.12 -17.14
N GLY A 183 3.79 16.34 -15.94
CA GLY A 183 4.26 17.36 -15.00
C GLY A 183 5.38 16.89 -14.07
N LEU A 184 5.85 15.65 -14.20
CA LEU A 184 6.96 15.13 -13.39
C LEU A 184 8.30 15.38 -14.09
N SER A 185 9.27 15.83 -13.31
CA SER A 185 10.67 15.98 -13.69
C SER A 185 11.53 15.02 -12.88
N PHE A 186 12.60 14.51 -13.48
CA PHE A 186 13.51 13.56 -12.83
C PHE A 186 14.96 13.97 -13.08
N ASP A 187 15.83 13.59 -12.15
CA ASP A 187 17.27 13.79 -12.34
C ASP A 187 17.79 12.92 -13.49
N PRO A 188 18.74 13.43 -14.29
CA PRO A 188 19.37 12.67 -15.36
C PRO A 188 19.90 11.31 -14.89
N GLY A 189 19.71 10.29 -15.70
CA GLY A 189 20.08 8.91 -15.40
C GLY A 189 19.04 8.13 -14.58
N THR A 190 17.94 8.75 -14.13
CA THR A 190 16.82 8.04 -13.49
C THR A 190 16.13 7.11 -14.48
N ILE A 191 15.80 5.89 -14.05
CA ILE A 191 14.96 4.94 -14.80
C ILE A 191 13.54 4.99 -14.25
N VAL A 192 12.57 5.33 -15.09
CA VAL A 192 11.16 5.43 -14.75
C VAL A 192 10.38 4.25 -15.31
N VAL A 193 9.69 3.50 -14.46
CA VAL A 193 8.87 2.35 -14.83
C VAL A 193 7.41 2.70 -14.68
N MET A 194 6.64 2.52 -15.74
CA MET A 194 5.22 2.89 -15.77
C MET A 194 4.40 1.92 -16.63
N ASP A 195 3.10 1.87 -16.38
CA ASP A 195 2.18 1.11 -17.22
C ASP A 195 1.95 1.81 -18.57
N ARG A 196 1.39 1.06 -19.53
CA ARG A 196 1.03 1.50 -20.88
C ARG A 196 0.05 2.68 -20.91
N ALA A 197 -0.73 2.89 -19.84
CA ALA A 197 -1.65 4.02 -19.73
C ALA A 197 -0.92 5.38 -19.74
N TYR A 198 0.36 5.40 -19.35
CA TYR A 198 1.20 6.59 -19.27
C TYR A 198 1.94 6.93 -20.59
N THR A 199 1.69 6.18 -21.67
CA THR A 199 2.39 6.42 -22.95
C THR A 199 1.98 7.76 -23.58
N ASP A 200 2.94 8.69 -23.60
CA ASP A 200 2.94 9.93 -24.37
C ASP A 200 4.31 10.11 -25.03
N TYR A 201 4.35 10.13 -26.37
CA TYR A 201 5.62 10.13 -27.10
C TYR A 201 6.32 11.49 -27.06
N GLY A 202 5.59 12.60 -26.90
CA GLY A 202 6.20 13.92 -26.65
C GLY A 202 6.93 13.96 -25.32
N MET A 203 6.31 13.44 -24.25
CA MET A 203 6.96 13.25 -22.95
C MET A 203 8.20 12.35 -23.04
N PHE A 204 8.14 11.25 -23.80
CA PHE A 204 9.30 10.37 -23.98
C PHE A 204 10.46 11.05 -24.68
N GLY A 205 10.20 11.86 -25.71
CA GLY A 205 11.25 12.65 -26.38
C GLY A 205 11.89 13.68 -25.45
N ARG A 206 11.09 14.33 -24.60
CA ARG A 206 11.59 15.26 -23.59
C ARG A 206 12.48 14.58 -22.55
N TRP A 207 12.02 13.46 -22.00
CA TRP A 207 12.81 12.69 -21.04
C TRP A 207 14.10 12.14 -21.66
N ASP A 208 14.07 11.71 -22.93
CA ASP A 208 15.28 11.28 -23.63
C ASP A 208 16.30 12.44 -23.75
N ALA A 209 15.84 13.65 -24.10
CA ALA A 209 16.67 14.85 -24.16
C ALA A 209 17.22 15.28 -22.79
N GLU A 210 16.46 15.07 -21.71
CA GLU A 210 16.86 15.31 -20.32
C GLU A 210 17.78 14.20 -19.74
N GLY A 211 18.07 13.14 -20.52
CA GLY A 211 18.87 12.01 -20.07
C GLY A 211 18.15 11.08 -19.09
N VAL A 212 16.82 11.13 -19.04
CA VAL A 212 15.95 10.28 -18.23
C VAL A 212 15.57 9.03 -19.04
N PHE A 213 15.70 7.87 -18.41
CA PHE A 213 15.34 6.60 -19.01
C PHE A 213 13.93 6.17 -18.61
N PHE A 214 13.23 5.48 -19.49
CA PHE A 214 11.92 4.90 -19.18
C PHE A 214 11.79 3.45 -19.60
N VAL A 215 10.92 2.70 -18.93
CA VAL A 215 10.49 1.35 -19.29
C VAL A 215 8.97 1.28 -19.19
N THR A 216 8.31 1.02 -20.31
CA THR A 216 6.85 0.85 -20.37
C THR A 216 6.47 -0.31 -21.28
N ARG A 217 5.20 -0.73 -21.23
CA ARG A 217 4.66 -1.70 -22.18
C ARG A 217 4.23 -1.00 -23.46
N MET A 218 4.61 -1.55 -24.61
CA MET A 218 4.28 -1.01 -25.92
C MET A 218 2.76 -1.12 -26.21
N LYS A 219 2.19 -0.10 -26.84
CA LYS A 219 0.81 -0.13 -27.35
C LYS A 219 0.75 -0.98 -28.63
N ALA A 220 -0.31 -1.78 -28.78
CA ALA A 220 -0.46 -2.70 -29.92
C ALA A 220 -0.58 -1.96 -31.27
N ASN A 221 -1.16 -0.75 -31.25
CA ASN A 221 -1.33 0.09 -32.43
C ASN A 221 -0.18 1.09 -32.64
N ALA A 222 0.96 0.92 -31.96
CA ALA A 222 2.12 1.77 -32.17
C ALA A 222 2.70 1.53 -33.57
N GLN A 223 2.89 2.58 -34.34
CA GLN A 223 3.49 2.55 -35.68
C GLN A 223 4.99 2.85 -35.56
N TYR A 224 5.82 1.98 -36.14
CA TYR A 224 7.26 2.06 -36.05
C TYR A 224 7.93 1.41 -37.26
N GLU A 225 9.19 1.79 -37.47
CA GLU A 225 10.13 1.18 -38.41
C GLU A 225 11.22 0.47 -37.61
N VAL A 226 11.61 -0.73 -38.02
CA VAL A 226 12.69 -1.49 -37.40
C VAL A 226 14.01 -1.15 -38.09
N ILE A 227 14.98 -0.68 -37.33
CA ILE A 227 16.33 -0.33 -37.81
C ILE A 227 17.25 -1.54 -37.70
N HIS A 228 17.21 -2.22 -36.55
CA HIS A 228 18.05 -3.37 -36.29
C HIS A 228 17.26 -4.37 -35.44
N SER A 229 17.47 -5.67 -35.69
CA SER A 229 16.82 -6.75 -34.97
C SER A 229 17.85 -7.76 -34.48
N LEU A 230 17.72 -8.14 -33.22
CA LEU A 230 18.50 -9.16 -32.55
C LEU A 230 17.54 -10.30 -32.17
N PRO A 231 17.72 -11.51 -32.72
CA PRO A 231 16.88 -12.64 -32.36
C PRO A 231 17.01 -13.01 -30.89
N GLY A 232 15.93 -13.52 -30.31
CA GLY A 232 15.94 -14.07 -28.96
C GLY A 232 16.71 -15.40 -28.87
N GLY A 233 17.03 -15.78 -27.63
CA GLY A 233 17.58 -17.10 -27.32
C GLY A 233 16.53 -18.03 -26.68
N GLY A 234 16.95 -19.24 -26.29
CA GLY A 234 16.12 -20.13 -25.49
C GLY A 234 15.93 -19.58 -24.07
N GLY A 235 14.72 -19.14 -23.72
CA GLY A 235 14.39 -18.65 -22.37
C GLY A 235 13.30 -17.59 -22.36
N ALA A 236 13.32 -16.70 -21.35
CA ALA A 236 12.35 -15.61 -21.25
C ALA A 236 12.55 -14.52 -22.31
N PHE A 237 13.76 -14.33 -22.83
CA PHE A 237 14.04 -13.32 -23.85
C PHE A 237 13.69 -13.85 -25.25
N ARG A 238 12.76 -13.20 -25.95
CA ARG A 238 12.26 -13.61 -27.28
C ARG A 238 12.81 -12.79 -28.44
N GLY A 239 13.45 -11.67 -28.14
CA GLY A 239 14.14 -10.86 -29.13
C GLY A 239 14.10 -9.39 -28.78
N GLU A 240 14.95 -8.62 -29.44
CA GLU A 240 15.09 -7.19 -29.27
C GLU A 240 15.18 -6.51 -30.63
N GLU A 241 14.54 -5.36 -30.76
CA GLU A 241 14.58 -4.55 -31.97
C GLU A 241 14.86 -3.10 -31.60
N TRP A 242 15.71 -2.45 -32.38
CA TRP A 242 15.90 -1.01 -32.36
C TRP A 242 14.93 -0.41 -33.36
N ILE A 243 14.06 0.47 -32.88
CA ILE A 243 12.95 0.99 -33.65
C ILE A 243 12.95 2.53 -33.65
N ARG A 244 12.41 3.10 -34.71
CA ARG A 244 12.01 4.50 -34.77
C ARG A 244 10.49 4.59 -34.88
N LEU A 245 9.86 5.42 -34.06
CA LEU A 245 8.41 5.61 -34.14
C LEU A 245 8.07 6.44 -35.39
N THR A 246 7.08 6.00 -36.16
CA THR A 246 6.67 6.65 -37.43
C THR A 246 5.27 7.26 -37.37
N GLY A 247 4.49 6.93 -36.33
CA GLY A 247 3.13 7.42 -36.20
C GLY A 247 3.04 8.93 -35.97
N VAL A 248 1.94 9.54 -36.41
CA VAL A 248 1.69 10.99 -36.27
C VAL A 248 1.78 11.47 -34.82
N ALA A 249 1.29 10.66 -33.87
CA ALA A 249 1.36 10.95 -32.44
C ALA A 249 2.78 10.91 -31.86
N ALA A 250 3.74 10.33 -32.59
CA ALA A 250 5.12 10.15 -32.17
C ALA A 250 6.08 11.21 -32.72
N LYS A 251 5.58 12.25 -33.40
CA LYS A 251 6.38 13.37 -33.92
C LYS A 251 7.31 14.00 -32.86
N GLY A 252 6.94 13.94 -31.58
CA GLY A 252 7.73 14.46 -30.47
C GLY A 252 8.87 13.56 -29.95
N CYS A 253 8.97 12.28 -30.36
CA CYS A 253 10.14 11.43 -30.08
C CYS A 253 10.76 10.98 -31.39
N THR A 254 11.83 11.67 -31.77
CA THR A 254 12.74 11.27 -32.85
C THR A 254 13.80 10.26 -32.38
N CYS A 255 13.78 9.96 -31.08
CA CYS A 255 14.65 9.01 -30.42
C CYS A 255 14.57 7.60 -31.02
N ILE A 256 15.73 6.93 -31.11
CA ILE A 256 15.77 5.48 -31.34
C ILE A 256 15.44 4.79 -30.02
N LEU A 257 14.42 3.95 -30.06
CA LEU A 257 13.93 3.19 -28.91
C LEU A 257 14.24 1.70 -29.08
N ARG A 258 14.28 0.98 -27.97
CA ARG A 258 14.38 -0.48 -27.93
C ARG A 258 13.01 -1.08 -27.66
N ARG A 259 12.60 -1.98 -28.55
CA ARG A 259 11.44 -2.86 -28.42
C ARG A 259 11.94 -4.23 -27.99
N ILE A 260 11.56 -4.65 -26.78
CA ILE A 260 12.05 -5.89 -26.18
C ILE A 260 10.88 -6.86 -26.00
N ARG A 261 10.97 -8.04 -26.60
CA ARG A 261 9.99 -9.13 -26.45
C ARG A 261 10.43 -10.09 -25.36
N ILE A 262 9.58 -10.25 -24.34
CA ILE A 262 9.84 -11.11 -23.19
C ILE A 262 8.65 -12.03 -22.96
N TRP A 263 8.91 -13.32 -22.79
CA TRP A 263 7.94 -14.31 -22.37
C TRP A 263 7.74 -14.24 -20.87
N ASP A 264 6.50 -13.97 -20.46
CA ASP A 264 6.05 -14.04 -19.08
C ASP A 264 5.48 -15.44 -18.83
N ALA A 265 6.26 -16.29 -18.17
CA ALA A 265 5.89 -17.67 -17.89
C ALA A 265 4.75 -17.77 -16.85
N GLU A 266 4.56 -16.77 -15.99
CA GLU A 266 3.53 -16.80 -14.95
C GLU A 266 2.13 -16.56 -15.51
N ASN A 267 2.03 -15.72 -16.54
CA ASN A 267 0.78 -15.40 -17.21
C ASN A 267 0.70 -15.99 -18.63
N GLU A 268 1.63 -16.87 -18.99
CA GLU A 268 1.74 -17.56 -20.28
C GLU A 268 1.54 -16.63 -21.50
N ARG A 269 2.23 -15.50 -21.51
CA ARG A 269 2.05 -14.48 -22.55
C ARG A 269 3.34 -13.77 -22.92
N GLU A 270 3.39 -13.29 -24.16
CA GLU A 270 4.45 -12.37 -24.58
C GLU A 270 4.13 -10.93 -24.12
N ILE A 271 5.11 -10.28 -23.51
CA ILE A 271 5.09 -8.87 -23.16
C ILE A 271 6.11 -8.15 -24.04
N VAL A 272 5.63 -7.11 -24.73
CA VAL A 272 6.47 -6.21 -25.52
C VAL A 272 6.72 -4.94 -24.72
N LEU A 273 7.99 -4.71 -24.37
CA LEU A 273 8.45 -3.54 -23.64
C LEU A 273 9.07 -2.51 -24.60
N LEU A 274 8.94 -1.24 -24.23
CA LEU A 274 9.52 -0.10 -24.93
C LEU A 274 10.40 0.67 -23.94
N THR A 275 11.64 0.98 -24.35
CA THR A 275 12.60 1.72 -23.52
C THR A 275 13.59 2.51 -24.37
N ASN A 276 14.09 3.63 -23.86
CA ASN A 276 15.26 4.34 -24.43
C ASN A 276 16.59 3.92 -23.78
N GLN A 277 16.56 3.08 -22.74
CA GLN A 277 17.77 2.64 -22.04
C GLN A 277 18.58 1.68 -22.91
N ARG A 278 19.78 2.09 -23.34
CA ARG A 278 20.64 1.35 -24.27
C ARG A 278 21.61 0.38 -23.60
N SER A 279 22.08 0.72 -22.41
CA SER A 279 23.22 0.03 -21.79
C SER A 279 22.84 -1.25 -21.03
N LEU A 280 21.58 -1.38 -20.60
CA LEU A 280 21.14 -2.53 -19.80
C LEU A 280 20.76 -3.72 -20.69
N ALA A 281 21.08 -4.93 -20.24
CA ALA A 281 20.64 -6.15 -20.91
C ALA A 281 19.10 -6.27 -20.94
N ALA A 282 18.54 -6.83 -22.01
CA ALA A 282 17.10 -7.00 -22.19
C ALA A 282 16.42 -7.76 -21.04
N THR A 283 17.09 -8.78 -20.50
CA THR A 283 16.63 -9.52 -19.32
C THR A 283 16.52 -8.64 -18.07
N THR A 284 17.43 -7.67 -17.92
CA THR A 284 17.39 -6.70 -16.82
C THR A 284 16.21 -5.74 -16.99
N ILE A 285 15.95 -5.25 -18.21
CA ILE A 285 14.76 -4.43 -18.50
C ILE A 285 13.47 -5.18 -18.17
N GLY A 286 13.40 -6.47 -18.50
CA GLY A 286 12.27 -7.34 -18.09
C GLY A 286 12.08 -7.40 -16.59
N ARG A 287 13.17 -7.59 -15.83
CA ARG A 287 13.12 -7.60 -14.36
C ARG A 287 12.72 -6.23 -13.78
N ILE A 288 13.19 -5.14 -14.38
CA ILE A 288 12.79 -3.77 -14.03
C ILE A 288 11.28 -3.60 -14.22
N TYR A 289 10.73 -4.02 -15.37
CA TYR A 289 9.29 -3.93 -15.61
C TYR A 289 8.48 -4.81 -14.65
N ARG A 290 8.97 -6.03 -14.34
CA ARG A 290 8.35 -6.89 -13.31
C ARG A 290 8.34 -6.24 -11.93
N TYR A 291 9.39 -5.49 -11.59
CA TYR A 291 9.47 -4.77 -10.32
C TYR A 291 8.39 -3.69 -10.15
N ARG A 292 7.77 -3.23 -11.25
CA ARG A 292 6.59 -2.35 -11.19
C ARG A 292 5.51 -2.90 -10.27
N TRP A 293 5.32 -4.23 -10.22
CA TRP A 293 4.32 -4.88 -9.37
C TRP A 293 4.43 -4.50 -7.87
N GLN A 294 5.59 -4.04 -7.41
CA GLN A 294 5.75 -3.52 -6.05
C GLN A 294 4.78 -2.39 -5.71
N ILE A 295 4.43 -1.52 -6.67
CA ILE A 295 3.45 -0.45 -6.45
C ILE A 295 2.03 -0.98 -6.31
N GLU A 296 1.69 -2.05 -7.05
CA GLU A 296 0.40 -2.72 -6.91
C GLU A 296 0.26 -3.39 -5.55
N LEU A 297 1.33 -4.03 -5.07
CA LEU A 297 1.38 -4.58 -3.70
C LEU A 297 1.28 -3.47 -2.64
N PHE A 298 1.91 -2.33 -2.88
CA PHE A 298 1.80 -1.17 -2.00
C PHE A 298 0.35 -0.67 -1.93
N PHE A 299 -0.32 -0.49 -3.08
CA PHE A 299 -1.73 -0.11 -3.12
C PHE A 299 -2.64 -1.16 -2.47
N LYS A 300 -2.36 -2.44 -2.67
CA LYS A 300 -3.09 -3.52 -2.01
C LYS A 300 -2.95 -3.42 -0.49
N ALA A 301 -1.74 -3.23 0.02
CA ALA A 301 -1.50 -3.05 1.45
C ALA A 301 -2.16 -1.78 2.00
N LEU A 302 -2.11 -0.67 1.26
CA LEU A 302 -2.74 0.59 1.60
C LEU A 302 -4.27 0.42 1.74
N LYS A 303 -4.92 -0.20 0.75
CA LYS A 303 -6.37 -0.43 0.75
C LYS A 303 -6.83 -1.45 1.79
N GLN A 304 -6.03 -2.48 2.06
CA GLN A 304 -6.37 -3.55 3.00
C GLN A 304 -6.20 -3.12 4.46
N ASN A 305 -5.08 -2.48 4.79
CA ASN A 305 -4.73 -2.22 6.19
C ASN A 305 -5.34 -0.91 6.74
N LEU A 306 -5.61 0.07 5.88
CA LEU A 306 -5.84 1.46 6.33
C LEU A 306 -7.26 2.00 6.08
N ARG A 307 -8.23 1.11 5.80
CA ARG A 307 -9.67 1.44 5.68
C ARG A 307 -9.99 2.66 4.80
N ILE A 308 -9.21 2.91 3.74
CA ILE A 308 -9.41 4.03 2.81
C ILE A 308 -10.70 3.86 1.96
N LYS A 309 -11.45 2.77 2.14
CA LYS A 309 -12.76 2.55 1.49
C LYS A 309 -13.93 3.19 2.24
N THR A 310 -13.76 3.58 3.51
CA THR A 310 -14.81 4.14 4.35
C THR A 310 -14.36 5.48 4.88
N PHE A 311 -14.99 6.57 4.43
CA PHE A 311 -14.62 7.93 4.82
C PHE A 311 -15.45 8.43 5.99
N VAL A 312 -14.79 9.13 6.91
CA VAL A 312 -15.41 9.66 8.15
C VAL A 312 -16.02 11.06 7.94
N GLY A 313 -15.78 11.69 6.79
CA GLY A 313 -16.36 12.96 6.39
C GLY A 313 -16.59 13.04 4.87
N THR A 314 -17.45 13.96 4.46
CA THR A 314 -17.89 14.12 3.06
C THR A 314 -17.16 15.23 2.30
N SER A 315 -16.59 16.20 3.03
CA SER A 315 -15.85 17.30 2.43
C SER A 315 -14.54 16.81 1.78
N GLU A 316 -14.10 17.53 0.74
CA GLU A 316 -12.82 17.28 0.08
C GLU A 316 -11.65 17.28 1.06
N ASN A 317 -11.64 18.25 1.97
CA ASN A 317 -10.62 18.37 3.01
C ASN A 317 -10.60 17.15 3.93
N ALA A 318 -11.76 16.62 4.34
CA ALA A 318 -11.85 15.43 5.19
C ALA A 318 -11.31 14.19 4.47
N VAL A 319 -11.67 14.01 3.20
CA VAL A 319 -11.19 12.90 2.38
C VAL A 319 -9.68 12.97 2.19
N LYS A 320 -9.14 14.13 1.77
CA LYS A 320 -7.70 14.33 1.62
C LYS A 320 -6.95 14.11 2.93
N THR A 321 -7.46 14.64 4.05
CA THR A 321 -6.89 14.43 5.38
C THR A 321 -6.80 12.94 5.72
N GLN A 322 -7.86 12.18 5.46
CA GLN A 322 -7.86 10.75 5.72
C GLN A 322 -6.89 9.98 4.81
N VAL A 323 -6.78 10.34 3.54
CA VAL A 323 -5.81 9.75 2.61
C VAL A 323 -4.38 10.01 3.07
N TRP A 324 -4.03 11.26 3.41
CA TRP A 324 -2.70 11.60 3.92
C TRP A 324 -2.39 10.91 5.25
N THR A 325 -3.38 10.83 6.16
CA THR A 325 -3.22 10.09 7.43
C THR A 325 -2.92 8.61 7.18
N ALA A 326 -3.58 7.99 6.20
CA ALA A 326 -3.30 6.62 5.81
C ALA A 326 -1.90 6.47 5.20
N LEU A 327 -1.46 7.42 4.36
CA LEU A 327 -0.09 7.43 3.83
C LEU A 327 0.97 7.56 4.94
N ILE A 328 0.73 8.41 5.95
CA ILE A 328 1.59 8.50 7.14
C ILE A 328 1.63 7.15 7.87
N ALA A 329 0.47 6.54 8.12
CA ALA A 329 0.40 5.27 8.84
C ALA A 329 1.15 4.14 8.13
N ILE A 330 1.02 4.00 6.80
CA ILE A 330 1.79 2.97 6.07
C ILE A 330 3.28 3.27 6.05
N LEU A 331 3.65 4.54 6.01
CA LEU A 331 5.04 4.96 6.06
C LEU A 331 5.66 4.67 7.43
N LEU A 332 4.93 4.85 8.52
CA LEU A 332 5.35 4.42 9.87
C LEU A 332 5.51 2.89 9.97
N LEU A 333 4.57 2.12 9.41
CA LEU A 333 4.69 0.67 9.36
C LEU A 333 5.92 0.24 8.55
N LYS A 334 6.20 0.91 7.44
CA LYS A 334 7.40 0.69 6.64
C LYS A 334 8.66 1.07 7.39
N PHE A 335 8.67 2.19 8.10
CA PHE A 335 9.77 2.61 8.95
C PHE A 335 10.09 1.55 10.02
N MET A 336 9.07 1.06 10.73
CA MET A 336 9.21 -0.02 11.71
C MET A 336 9.74 -1.30 11.07
N GLN A 337 9.21 -1.69 9.90
CA GLN A 337 9.67 -2.85 9.14
C GLN A 337 11.15 -2.71 8.70
N ILE A 338 11.60 -1.50 8.35
CA ILE A 338 12.99 -1.25 7.96
C ILE A 338 13.91 -1.23 9.17
N LYS A 339 13.45 -0.83 10.35
CA LYS A 339 14.28 -0.80 11.56
C LYS A 339 14.30 -2.14 12.33
N SER A 340 13.28 -2.97 12.18
CA SER A 340 13.22 -4.28 12.83
C SER A 340 14.26 -5.26 12.27
N SER A 341 14.84 -6.09 13.15
CA SER A 341 15.65 -7.25 12.75
C SER A 341 14.78 -8.42 12.27
N TRP A 342 13.57 -8.57 12.82
CA TRP A 342 12.63 -9.62 12.42
C TRP A 342 12.07 -9.38 11.01
N GLN A 343 11.93 -10.46 10.23
CA GLN A 343 11.43 -10.41 8.84
C GLN A 343 9.91 -10.30 8.76
N TRP A 344 9.39 -9.16 9.19
CA TRP A 344 7.95 -8.89 9.16
C TRP A 344 7.38 -8.90 7.74
N SER A 345 6.24 -9.57 7.55
CA SER A 345 5.32 -9.23 6.48
C SER A 345 4.53 -7.98 6.88
N LEU A 346 4.27 -7.07 5.93
CA LEU A 346 3.63 -5.78 6.23
C LEU A 346 2.23 -5.96 6.85
N SER A 347 1.47 -6.94 6.37
CA SER A 347 0.14 -7.26 6.90
C SER A 347 0.19 -7.83 8.31
N ASN A 348 1.16 -8.71 8.61
CA ASN A 348 1.31 -9.26 9.96
C ASN A 348 1.76 -8.18 10.94
N LEU A 349 2.70 -7.33 10.55
CA LEU A 349 3.13 -6.19 11.36
C LEU A 349 1.96 -5.26 11.67
N ALA A 350 1.17 -4.89 10.67
CA ALA A 350 0.00 -4.04 10.87
C ALA A 350 -1.04 -4.66 11.82
N ALA A 351 -1.33 -5.96 11.65
CA ALA A 351 -2.27 -6.68 12.51
C ALA A 351 -1.76 -6.79 13.95
N MET A 352 -0.51 -7.22 14.12
CA MET A 352 0.10 -7.41 15.43
C MET A 352 0.31 -6.09 16.17
N LEU A 353 0.73 -5.03 15.47
CA LEU A 353 0.83 -3.69 16.05
C LEU A 353 -0.54 -3.25 16.57
N ARG A 354 -1.61 -3.46 15.80
CA ARG A 354 -2.97 -3.10 16.21
C ARG A 354 -3.41 -3.82 17.50
N PHE A 355 -3.00 -5.07 17.73
CA PHE A 355 -3.26 -5.79 18.98
C PHE A 355 -2.41 -5.31 20.16
N ASN A 356 -1.25 -4.71 19.89
CA ASN A 356 -0.29 -4.28 20.91
C ASN A 356 -0.24 -2.75 21.11
N LEU A 357 -1.07 -1.96 20.42
CA LEU A 357 -1.07 -0.49 20.52
C LEU A 357 -1.29 0.04 21.94
N LEU A 358 -2.02 -0.70 22.77
CA LEU A 358 -2.37 -0.32 24.14
C LEU A 358 -1.71 -1.24 25.18
N THR A 359 -0.75 -2.06 24.78
CA THR A 359 -0.01 -2.93 25.71
C THR A 359 1.25 -2.21 26.18
N TYR A 360 1.61 -2.38 27.45
CA TYR A 360 2.85 -1.85 28.00
C TYR A 360 3.98 -2.81 27.65
N ARG A 361 4.60 -2.59 26.50
CA ARG A 361 5.75 -3.33 25.97
C ARG A 361 6.76 -2.36 25.40
N ASP A 362 8.04 -2.70 25.48
CA ASP A 362 9.03 -1.98 24.68
C ASP A 362 8.80 -2.29 23.21
N LEU A 363 8.56 -1.23 22.42
CA LEU A 363 8.22 -1.35 21.00
C LEU A 363 9.37 -1.97 20.19
N TRP A 364 10.62 -1.62 20.48
CA TRP A 364 11.76 -2.03 19.68
C TRP A 364 12.19 -3.46 20.01
N GLU A 365 12.19 -3.84 21.29
CA GLU A 365 12.39 -5.23 21.71
C GLU A 365 11.33 -6.12 21.06
N TRP A 366 10.05 -5.72 21.13
CA TRP A 366 8.95 -6.50 20.57
C TRP A 366 8.98 -6.60 19.03
N LEU A 367 9.41 -5.52 18.35
CA LEU A 367 9.58 -5.56 16.89
C LEU A 367 10.69 -6.53 16.47
N ASN A 368 11.70 -6.75 17.31
CA ASN A 368 12.83 -7.63 17.04
C ASN A 368 12.56 -9.09 17.47
N ASP A 369 11.76 -9.28 18.53
CA ASP A 369 11.32 -10.58 19.01
C ASP A 369 9.82 -10.53 19.41
N PRO A 370 8.89 -10.76 18.46
CA PRO A 370 7.47 -10.59 18.71
C PRO A 370 6.86 -11.59 19.68
N TYR A 371 7.55 -12.72 19.94
CA TYR A 371 7.03 -13.82 20.74
C TYR A 371 7.72 -13.92 22.11
N GLY A 372 8.97 -13.45 22.25
CA GLY A 372 9.71 -13.52 23.50
C GLY A 372 9.49 -12.34 24.45
N VAL A 373 8.98 -11.19 23.98
CA VAL A 373 8.79 -10.01 24.85
C VAL A 373 7.47 -10.06 25.63
N PRO A 374 7.49 -10.21 26.97
CA PRO A 374 6.27 -10.29 27.77
C PRO A 374 5.56 -8.93 27.86
N ILE A 375 4.24 -8.95 28.11
CA ILE A 375 3.50 -7.73 28.48
C ILE A 375 3.94 -7.34 29.89
N ARG A 376 4.33 -6.09 30.10
CA ARG A 376 4.57 -5.55 31.44
C ARG A 376 3.24 -5.06 32.01
N GLU A 377 2.96 -5.35 33.27
CA GLU A 377 1.85 -4.70 33.97
C GLU A 377 2.39 -3.38 34.52
N PRO A 378 1.74 -2.23 34.26
CA PRO A 378 2.19 -0.97 34.83
C PRO A 378 1.98 -1.02 36.35
N GLU A 379 3.01 -0.68 37.10
CA GLU A 379 2.88 -0.46 38.54
C GLU A 379 1.84 0.65 38.80
N PRO A 380 0.97 0.51 39.81
CA PRO A 380 -0.02 1.52 40.12
C PRO A 380 0.67 2.82 40.55
N VAL A 381 0.62 3.83 39.68
CA VAL A 381 1.07 5.18 40.02
C VAL A 381 -0.02 5.83 40.86
N GLN A 382 0.04 5.66 42.18
CA GLN A 382 -0.77 6.44 43.10
C GLN A 382 -0.18 7.84 43.18
N LEU A 383 -0.84 8.81 42.55
CA LEU A 383 -0.52 10.22 42.76
C LEU A 383 -0.82 10.54 44.23
N THR A 384 0.23 10.78 45.01
CA THR A 384 0.08 11.30 46.38
C THR A 384 -0.57 12.67 46.29
N LEU A 385 -1.84 12.75 46.68
CA LEU A 385 -2.48 14.03 46.94
C LEU A 385 -1.73 14.63 48.13
N THR A 386 -1.00 15.73 47.89
CA THR A 386 -0.57 16.62 48.95
C THR A 386 -1.84 17.20 49.57
N LEU A 387 -2.24 16.66 50.72
CA LEU A 387 -3.33 17.18 51.54
C LEU A 387 -2.93 18.48 52.23
#